data_AF-A0A674E8R5-F1
#
_entry.id   AF-A0A674E8R5-F1
#
_cell.length_a   1.000
_cell.length_b   1.000
_cell.length_c   1.000
_cell.angle_alpha   90.00
_cell.angle_beta   90.00
_cell.angle_gamma   90.00
#
_symmetry.space_group_name_H-M   'P 1'
#
loop_
_entity.id
_entity.type
_entity.pdbx_description
1 polymer ?
#
loop_
_entity_poly.entity_id
_entity_poly.type
_entity_poly.pdbx_seq_one_letter_code
_entity_poly.pdbx_strand_id
1 'polypeptide(L)' 'MQGISGECVMKPQILEVNFSPDCTWACLCHPGFYDYMFQTLFLDEADQCLVTQVS' A
#
# COMPACT_ATOMS: atom_id res chain seq x y z
N MET A 1 11.60 -12.72 -15.85
CA MET A 1 11.47 -13.94 -15.03
C MET A 1 10.14 -14.59 -15.39
N GLN A 2 10.15 -15.79 -15.96
CA GLN A 2 8.93 -16.49 -16.40
C GLN A 2 8.15 -17.01 -15.18
N GLY A 3 6.81 -16.95 -15.24
CA GLY A 3 5.93 -17.60 -14.28
C GLY A 3 6.06 -19.13 -14.33
N ILE A 4 5.49 -19.80 -13.33
CA ILE A 4 5.57 -21.27 -13.15
C ILE A 4 5.01 -22.05 -14.35
N SER A 5 4.16 -21.41 -15.17
CA SER A 5 3.55 -21.92 -16.41
C SER A 5 4.21 -21.39 -17.70
N GLY A 6 5.32 -20.66 -17.63
CA GLY A 6 5.97 -20.04 -18.79
C GLY A 6 5.36 -18.69 -19.23
N GLU A 7 4.31 -18.22 -18.57
CA GLU A 7 3.71 -16.91 -18.84
C GLU A 7 4.63 -15.76 -18.40
N CYS A 8 4.65 -14.68 -19.18
CA CYS A 8 5.28 -13.42 -18.78
C CYS A 8 4.42 -12.74 -17.71
N VAL A 9 4.79 -12.95 -16.44
CA VAL A 9 4.11 -12.32 -15.30
C VAL A 9 4.78 -10.99 -14.99
N MET A 10 4.01 -9.89 -15.01
CA MET A 10 4.46 -8.61 -14.47
C MET A 10 4.62 -8.76 -12.96
N LYS A 11 5.83 -8.51 -12.46
CA LYS A 11 6.11 -8.50 -11.03
C LYS A 11 6.37 -7.06 -10.58
N PRO A 12 5.65 -6.56 -9.55
CA PRO A 12 5.96 -5.25 -8.98
C PRO A 12 7.36 -5.27 -8.39
N GLN A 13 8.08 -4.16 -8.52
CA GLN A 13 9.41 -3.95 -7.96
C GLN A 13 9.37 -2.73 -7.05
N ILE A 14 10.02 -2.82 -5.89
CA ILE A 14 10.12 -1.69 -4.96
C ILE A 14 11.11 -0.68 -5.55
N LEU A 15 10.66 0.57 -5.72
CA LEU A 15 11.50 1.66 -6.24
C LEU A 15 11.97 2.60 -5.13
N GLU A 16 11.11 2.86 -4.15
CA GLU A 16 11.35 3.80 -3.06
C GLU A 16 10.58 3.33 -1.82
N VAL A 17 11.13 3.61 -0.64
CA VAL A 17 10.48 3.36 0.65
C VAL A 17 10.47 4.68 1.42
N ASN A 18 9.27 5.11 1.82
CA ASN A 18 9.07 6.32 2.60
C ASN A 18 8.60 5.99 4.02
N PHE A 19 9.02 6.80 4.99
CA PHE A 19 8.54 6.70 6.38
C PHE A 19 7.14 7.28 6.57
N SER A 20 6.70 8.17 5.68
CA SER A 20 5.36 8.73 5.68
C SER A 20 4.76 8.64 4.28
N PRO A 21 3.47 8.31 4.16
CA PRO A 21 2.79 8.32 2.88
C PRO A 21 2.67 9.75 2.33
N ASP A 22 2.66 9.89 1.00
CA ASP A 22 2.31 11.16 0.36
C ASP A 22 0.80 11.39 0.41
N CYS A 23 0.33 11.94 1.53
CA CYS A 23 -1.08 12.24 1.73
C CYS A 23 -1.63 13.30 0.78
N THR A 24 -0.79 14.22 0.28
CA THR A 24 -1.28 15.31 -0.57
C THR A 24 -1.81 14.77 -1.89
N TRP A 25 -1.04 13.89 -2.53
CA TRP A 25 -1.45 13.25 -3.77
C TRP A 25 -2.45 12.12 -3.54
N ALA A 26 -2.26 11.30 -2.51
CA ALA A 26 -3.15 10.16 -2.25
C ALA A 26 -4.58 10.61 -1.93
N CYS A 27 -4.77 11.72 -1.20
CA CYS A 27 -6.10 12.23 -0.87
C CYS A 27 -6.88 12.77 -2.09
N LEU A 28 -6.22 13.11 -3.21
CA LEU A 28 -6.89 13.48 -4.46
C LEU A 28 -7.58 12.27 -5.11
N CYS A 29 -6.99 11.08 -4.99
CA CYS A 29 -7.52 9.84 -5.54
C CYS A 29 -8.43 9.10 -4.54
N HIS A 30 -8.13 9.23 -3.25
CA HIS A 30 -8.77 8.49 -2.16
C HIS A 30 -9.03 9.44 -0.98
N PRO A 31 -10.18 10.11 -0.91
CA PRO A 31 -10.45 11.14 0.10
C PRO A 31 -10.30 10.69 1.56
N GLY A 32 -10.53 9.41 1.86
CA GLY A 32 -10.36 8.82 3.20
C GLY A 32 -8.94 8.35 3.52
N PHE A 33 -7.97 8.54 2.61
CA PHE A 33 -6.62 7.97 2.74
C PHE A 33 -5.93 8.37 4.05
N TYR A 34 -6.04 9.63 4.45
CA TYR A 34 -5.43 10.12 5.68
C TYR A 34 -5.95 9.40 6.93
N ASP A 35 -7.27 9.24 7.03
CA ASP A 35 -7.92 8.59 8.17
C ASP A 35 -7.51 7.12 8.26
N TYR A 36 -7.44 6.43 7.13
CA TYR A 36 -6.99 5.04 7.06
C TYR A 36 -5.53 4.87 7.51
N MET A 37 -4.64 5.75 7.05
CA MET A 37 -3.24 5.75 7.48
C MET A 37 -3.14 6.05 8.99
N PHE A 38 -3.95 6.97 9.50
CA PHE A 38 -3.95 7.31 10.93
C PHE A 38 -4.39 6.13 11.80
N GLN A 39 -5.52 5.49 11.44
CA GLN A 39 -6.04 4.30 12.12
C GLN A 39 -5.00 3.17 12.13
N THR A 40 -4.40 2.89 10.98
CA THR A 40 -3.43 1.80 10.84
C THR A 40 -2.14 2.07 11.63
N LEU A 41 -1.55 3.26 11.48
CA LEU A 41 -0.23 3.55 12.04
C LEU A 41 -0.24 3.88 13.54
N PHE A 42 -1.34 4.44 14.05
CA PHE A 42 -1.41 4.95 15.43
C PHE A 42 -2.41 4.22 16.32
N LEU A 43 -3.47 3.66 15.76
CA LEU A 43 -4.50 2.93 16.51
C LEU A 43 -4.37 1.40 16.38
N ASP A 44 -3.49 0.91 15.50
CA ASP A 44 -3.35 -0.52 15.15
C ASP A 44 -4.67 -1.12 14.61
N GLU A 45 -5.49 -0.27 14.00
CA GLU A 45 -6.78 -0.61 13.41
C GLU A 45 -6.63 -0.76 11.89
N ALA A 46 -6.13 -1.93 11.45
CA ALA A 46 -5.95 -2.25 10.03
C ALA A 46 -7.14 -3.02 9.42
N ASP A 47 -8.14 -3.37 10.23
CA ASP A 47 -9.30 -4.13 9.78
C ASP A 47 -10.11 -3.31 8.76
N GLN A 48 -10.35 -3.90 7.58
CA GLN A 48 -11.07 -3.29 6.45
C GLN A 48 -10.32 -2.18 5.68
N CYS A 49 -9.01 -2.04 5.88
CA CYS A 49 -8.17 -1.10 5.14
C CYS A 49 -7.46 -1.77 3.94
N LEU A 50 -7.09 -0.98 2.92
CA LEU A 50 -6.31 -1.43 1.75
C LEU A 50 -4.81 -1.62 2.07
N VAL A 51 -4.48 -2.00 3.30
CA VAL A 51 -3.10 -2.16 3.79
C VAL A 51 -2.80 -3.63 3.99
N THR A 52 -1.63 -4.06 3.51
CA THR A 52 -1.13 -5.42 3.72
C THR A 52 -0.04 -5.39 4.79
N GLN A 53 -0.27 -6.12 5.88
CA GLN A 53 0.78 -6.34 6.88
C GLN A 53 1.85 -7.28 6.30
N VAL A 54 3.11 -6.86 6.42
CA VAL A 54 4.27 -7.68 6.04
C VAL A 54 4.78 -8.36 7.31
N SER A 55 4.49 -9.64 7.47
CA SER A 55 4.96 -10.50 8.58
C SER A 55 6.23 -11.26 8.23
#